data_AF-A0A401P7I8-F1
#
_entry.id   AF-A0A401P7I8-F1
#
_cell.length_a   1.000
_cell.length_b   1.000
_cell.length_c   1.000
_cell.angle_alpha   90.00
_cell.angle_beta   90.00
_cell.angle_gamma   90.00
#
_symmetry.space_group_name_H-M   'P 1'
#
loop_
_entity.id
_entity.type
_entity.pdbx_description
1 polymer ?
#
loop_
_entity_poly.entity_id
_entity_poly.type
_entity_poly.pdbx_seq_one_letter_code
_entity_poly.pdbx_strand_id
1 'polypeptide(L)'
;MDLVLRRSVSEPQLKGIVTKLYSRQGYHLQLQPDGVIDGTKEEGSSYTLFNLIPVGLRVVAIQGVKTGLYLAMNNEGYLYTSREV
;
A
#
# COMPACT_ATOMS: atom_id res chain seq x y z
N MET A 1 -15.29 10.00 -34.53
CA MET A 1 -16.10 9.10 -33.68
C MET A 1 -15.15 8.15 -32.95
N ASP A 2 -14.00 8.66 -32.49
CA ASP A 2 -13.77 9.30 -31.17
C ASP A 2 -13.39 8.20 -30.17
N LEU A 3 -12.14 7.75 -30.14
CA LEU A 3 -11.06 8.40 -29.39
C LEU A 3 -11.51 9.10 -28.10
N VAL A 4 -12.39 8.47 -27.33
CA VAL A 4 -12.60 8.84 -25.92
C VAL A 4 -11.40 8.33 -25.15
N LEU A 5 -10.38 9.18 -25.10
CA LEU A 5 -9.44 9.34 -24.00
C LEU A 5 -10.03 8.69 -22.74
N ARG A 6 -9.49 7.54 -22.33
CA ARG A 6 -9.47 7.16 -20.91
C ARG A 6 -8.63 8.22 -20.22
N ARG A 7 -9.23 9.40 -20.02
CA ARG A 7 -8.81 10.35 -19.01
C ARG A 7 -8.72 9.50 -17.76
N SER A 8 -7.50 9.31 -17.27
CA SER A 8 -7.29 9.14 -15.85
C SER A 8 -8.11 10.26 -15.22
N VAL A 9 -9.30 9.91 -14.74
CA VAL A 9 -9.92 10.72 -13.70
C VAL A 9 -8.88 10.59 -12.61
N SER A 10 -8.01 11.59 -12.51
CA SER A 10 -7.22 11.81 -11.31
C SER A 10 -8.28 12.08 -10.25
N GLU A 11 -8.85 11.00 -9.71
CA GLU A 11 -9.57 11.03 -8.47
C GLU A 11 -8.65 11.83 -7.55
N PRO A 12 -9.14 12.96 -7.01
CA PRO A 12 -8.32 13.74 -6.10
C PRO A 12 -7.85 12.76 -5.05
N GLN A 13 -6.54 12.47 -5.03
CA GLN A 13 -6.00 11.53 -4.06
C GLN A 13 -6.42 12.05 -2.70
N LEU A 14 -7.36 11.35 -2.09
CA LEU A 14 -7.88 11.73 -0.79
C LEU A 14 -6.67 11.77 0.13
N LYS A 15 -6.56 12.83 0.95
CA LYS A 15 -5.40 13.02 1.83
C LYS A 15 -5.24 11.80 2.73
N GLY A 16 -4.35 10.90 2.34
CA GLY A 16 -3.98 9.74 3.12
C GLY A 16 -3.16 10.13 4.34
N ILE A 17 -2.91 9.14 5.19
CA ILE A 17 -1.98 9.28 6.31
C ILE A 17 -0.73 8.45 6.05
N VAL A 18 0.40 8.95 6.50
CA VAL A 18 1.61 8.13 6.67
C VAL A 18 1.56 7.52 8.06
N THR A 19 1.58 6.20 8.17
CA THR A 19 1.52 5.52 9.47
C THR A 19 2.26 4.19 9.46
N LYS A 20 2.51 3.64 10.66
CA LYS A 20 2.96 2.26 10.85
C LYS A 20 1.77 1.37 11.16
N LEU A 21 1.74 0.16 10.61
CA LEU A 21 0.74 -0.86 10.94
C LEU A 21 1.34 -1.83 11.96
N TYR A 22 0.89 -1.76 13.22
CA TYR A 22 1.34 -2.64 14.28
C TYR A 22 0.41 -3.85 14.42
N SER A 23 0.96 -5.04 14.23
CA SER A 23 0.27 -6.30 14.44
C SER A 23 0.17 -6.60 15.93
N ARG A 24 -0.99 -7.08 16.39
CA ARG A 24 -1.18 -7.62 17.75
C ARG A 24 -0.23 -8.77 18.09
N GLN A 25 0.42 -9.39 17.08
CA GLN A 25 1.44 -10.42 17.29
C GLN A 25 2.80 -9.86 17.74
N GLY A 26 2.94 -8.53 17.87
CA GLY A 26 4.16 -7.90 18.38
C GLY A 26 5.16 -7.47 17.31
N TYR A 27 4.70 -7.21 16.09
CA TYR A 27 5.53 -6.82 14.94
C TYR A 27 4.93 -5.63 14.21
N HIS A 28 5.77 -4.74 13.70
CA HIS A 28 5.36 -3.80 12.67
C HIS A 28 5.36 -4.51 11.31
N LEU A 29 4.30 -4.32 10.53
CA LEU A 29 4.32 -4.71 9.12
C LEU A 29 5.46 -3.96 8.43
N GLN A 30 6.18 -4.63 7.54
CA GLN A 30 7.17 -3.99 6.68
C GLN A 30 7.03 -4.48 5.23
N LEU A 31 7.46 -3.62 4.32
CA LEU A 31 7.55 -3.91 2.89
C LEU A 31 8.96 -3.58 2.40
N GLN A 32 9.73 -4.64 2.14
CA GLN A 32 11.15 -4.55 1.78
C GLN A 32 11.35 -4.19 0.30
N PRO A 33 12.53 -3.70 -0.11
CA PRO A 33 12.80 -3.28 -1.50
C PRO A 33 12.64 -4.38 -2.56
N ASP A 34 12.83 -5.64 -2.17
CA ASP A 34 12.66 -6.82 -3.03
C ASP A 34 11.19 -7.25 -3.15
N GLY A 35 10.27 -6.57 -2.46
CA GLY A 35 8.85 -6.86 -2.48
C GLY A 35 8.39 -7.87 -1.42
N VAL A 36 9.29 -8.32 -0.53
CA VAL A 36 8.91 -9.19 0.60
C VAL A 36 8.05 -8.40 1.59
N ILE A 37 6.95 -9.04 2.01
CA ILE A 37 5.99 -8.53 2.99
C ILE A 37 6.06 -9.43 4.23
N ASP A 38 6.49 -8.87 5.36
CA ASP A 38 6.64 -9.61 6.61
C ASP A 38 6.52 -8.66 7.82
N GLY A 39 6.84 -9.17 9.02
CA GLY A 39 6.80 -8.42 10.26
C GLY A 39 8.18 -8.23 10.87
N THR A 40 8.49 -7.02 11.35
CA THR A 40 9.75 -6.70 12.04
C THR A 40 9.53 -6.15 13.45
N LYS A 41 10.50 -6.39 14.33
CA LYS A 41 10.62 -5.74 15.65
C LYS A 41 11.60 -4.56 15.64
N GLU A 42 12.24 -4.29 14.51
CA GLU A 42 13.17 -3.17 14.36
C GLU A 42 12.40 -1.84 14.34
N GLU A 43 12.44 -1.11 15.45
CA GLU A 43 11.70 0.15 15.60
C GLU A 43 12.13 1.23 14.58
N GLY A 44 13.40 1.20 14.17
CA GLY A 44 14.01 2.15 13.23
C GLY A 44 13.82 1.83 11.75
N SER A 45 13.22 0.68 11.40
CA SER A 45 13.09 0.29 9.99
C SER A 45 12.20 1.26 9.22
N SER A 46 12.78 1.94 8.23
CA SER A 46 12.05 2.87 7.36
C SER A 46 11.02 2.17 6.44
N TYR A 47 11.13 0.84 6.29
CA TYR A 47 10.21 0.01 5.50
C TYR A 47 8.89 -0.31 6.21
N THR A 48 8.73 0.18 7.45
CA THR A 48 7.48 0.03 8.23
C THR A 48 6.47 1.17 8.01
N LEU A 49 6.83 2.17 7.20
CA LEU A 49 5.99 3.32 6.90
C LEU A 49 5.14 3.07 5.65
N PHE A 50 3.83 3.27 5.78
CA PHE A 50 2.86 3.10 4.71
C PHE A 50 2.02 4.35 4.50
N ASN A 51 1.70 4.64 3.25
CA ASN A 51 0.59 5.53 2.88
C ASN A 51 -0.71 4.71 2.96
N LEU A 52 -1.64 5.15 3.80
CA LEU A 52 -3.04 4.68 3.78
C LEU A 52 -3.85 5.68 2.96
N ILE A 53 -4.13 5.33 1.71
CA ILE A 53 -4.77 6.21 0.73
C ILE A 53 -6.24 5.81 0.62
N PRO A 54 -7.20 6.67 0.97
CA PRO A 54 -8.62 6.35 0.82
C PRO A 54 -8.96 6.24 -0.67
N VAL A 55 -9.62 5.15 -1.05
CA VAL A 55 -10.11 4.89 -2.42
C VAL A 55 -11.62 4.62 -2.44
N GLY A 56 -12.28 4.71 -1.28
CA GLY A 56 -13.70 4.50 -1.12
C GLY A 56 -14.12 4.59 0.34
N LEU A 57 -15.42 4.47 0.62
CA LEU A 57 -15.93 4.48 1.99
C LEU A 57 -15.38 3.27 2.76
N ARG A 58 -14.48 3.55 3.72
CA ARG A 58 -13.77 2.52 4.51
C ARG A 58 -12.90 1.58 3.68
N VAL A 59 -12.51 2.00 2.48
CA VAL A 59 -11.62 1.24 1.59
C VAL A 59 -10.35 2.06 1.38
N VAL A 60 -9.20 1.41 1.54
CA VAL A 60 -7.88 2.03 1.40
C VAL A 60 -6.98 1.21 0.50
N ALA A 61 -6.12 1.89 -0.27
CA ALA A 61 -4.90 1.31 -0.80
C ALA A 61 -3.79 1.46 0.24
N ILE A 62 -2.93 0.45 0.36
CA ILE A 62 -1.79 0.44 1.29
C ILE A 62 -0.50 0.40 0.48
N GLN A 63 0.27 1.48 0.52
CA GLN A 63 1.51 1.63 -0.26
C GLN A 63 2.71 1.80 0.66
N GLY A 64 3.81 1.07 0.43
CA GLY A 64 5.06 1.31 1.15
C GLY A 64 5.66 2.66 0.78
N VAL A 65 5.94 3.52 1.76
CA VAL A 65 6.47 4.88 1.51
C VAL A 65 7.83 4.83 0.81
N LYS A 66 8.69 3.89 1.20
CA LYS A 66 10.05 3.78 0.66
C LYS A 66 10.10 3.12 -0.71
N THR A 67 9.22 2.16 -0.97
CA THR A 67 9.24 1.34 -2.20
C THR A 67 8.30 1.86 -3.28
N GLY A 68 7.26 2.59 -2.91
CA GLY A 68 6.18 3.00 -3.82
C GLY A 68 5.27 1.83 -4.26
N LEU A 69 5.52 0.61 -3.78
CA LEU A 69 4.75 -0.58 -4.11
C LEU A 69 3.49 -0.67 -3.23
N TYR A 70 2.41 -1.17 -3.79
CA TYR A 70 1.17 -1.46 -3.11
C TYR A 70 1.14 -2.89 -2.58
N LEU A 71 0.54 -3.09 -1.41
CA LEU A 71 0.10 -4.41 -0.98
C LEU A 71 -1.15 -4.79 -1.76
N ALA A 72 -1.13 -5.97 -2.37
CA ALA A 72 -2.25 -6.53 -3.12
C ALA A 72 -2.49 -7.99 -2.70
N MET A 73 -3.69 -8.49 -2.96
CA MET A 73 -4.07 -9.89 -2.70
C MET A 73 -4.71 -10.48 -3.95
N ASN A 74 -4.28 -11.66 -4.37
CA ASN A 74 -4.87 -12.33 -5.53
C ASN A 74 -6.12 -13.14 -5.13
N ASN A 75 -6.79 -13.75 -6.10
CA ASN A 75 -8.00 -14.56 -5.89
C ASN A 75 -7.76 -15.87 -5.12
N GLU A 76 -6.51 -16.28 -4.95
CA GLU A 76 -6.11 -17.43 -4.14
C GLU A 76 -5.82 -17.05 -2.67
N GLY A 77 -5.88 -15.75 -2.34
CA GLY A 77 -5.63 -15.24 -0.99
C GLY A 77 -4.16 -14.96 -0.69
N TYR A 78 -3.27 -15.05 -1.69
CA TYR A 78 -1.85 -14.71 -1.51
C TYR A 78 -1.63 -13.20 -1.58
N LEU A 79 -0.89 -12.69 -0.61
CA LEU A 79 -0.38 -11.32 -0.64
C LEU A 79 0.79 -11.22 -1.63
N TYR A 80 0.82 -10.14 -2.38
CA TYR A 80 1.90 -9.80 -3.30
C TYR A 80 2.06 -8.27 -3.37
N THR A 81 3.08 -7.82 -4.10
CA THR A 81 3.33 -6.39 -4.31
C THR A 81 2.99 -5.97 -5.73
N SER A 82 2.37 -4.80 -5.88
CA SER A 82 1.96 -4.25 -7.17
C SER A 82 2.51 -2.84 -7.38
N ARG A 83 2.70 -2.43 -8.64
CA ARG A 83 3.00 -1.03 -9.01
C ARG A 83 1.72 -0.21 -9.22
N GLU A 84 0.58 -0.88 -9.35
CA GLU A 84 -0.72 -0.30 -9.68
C GLU A 84 -1.75 -0.71 -8.62
N VAL A 85 -2.79 0.12 -8.47
CA VAL A 85 -3.95 -0.12 -7.60
C VAL A 85 -5.05 -0.84 -8.39
#